data_AF-A0ABD1QQ30-F1
#
_entry.id   AF-A0ABD1QQ30-F1
#
_cell.length_a   1.000
_cell.length_b   1.000
_cell.length_c   1.000
_cell.angle_alpha   90.00
_cell.angle_beta   90.00
_cell.angle_gamma   90.00
#
_symmetry.space_group_name_H-M   'P 1'
#
loop_
_entity.id
_entity.type
_entity.pdbx_description
1 polymer ?
#
loop_
_entity_poly.entity_id
_entity_poly.type
_entity_poly.pdbx_seq_one_letter_code
_entity_poly.pdbx_strand_id
1 'polypeptide(L)'
;MEKLIRRPSSSNLRLSPPSSASAMAAILLVLFVSVPSFANAIKSDSFTPQDSFLLDCGATSSTTLPGQRAFLGDQDTSKYLAYEGRDIKVSVPSSDVPSRVYLSAKIFESQATYTFHVARPGWHWIRLHFFPVENKDKDLQNCEILGQDE
;
A
#
# COMPACT_ATOMS: atom_id res chain seq x y z
N MET A 1 9.93 42.55 -85.69
CA MET A 1 9.30 43.37 -84.63
C MET A 1 9.37 42.60 -83.33
N GLU A 2 9.62 43.31 -82.23
CA GLU A 2 9.38 42.92 -80.82
C GLU A 2 10.26 41.78 -80.24
N LYS A 3 10.75 41.81 -78.99
CA LYS A 3 10.89 42.81 -77.92
C LYS A 3 11.79 42.15 -76.86
N LEU A 4 12.62 42.93 -76.18
CA LEU A 4 13.44 42.46 -75.04
C LEU A 4 12.59 41.80 -73.95
N ILE A 5 13.04 40.65 -73.44
CA ILE A 5 12.66 40.13 -72.12
C ILE A 5 13.95 40.04 -71.27
N ARG A 6 14.15 41.01 -70.37
CA ARG A 6 15.14 40.91 -69.29
C ARG A 6 14.62 39.92 -68.26
N ARG A 7 15.35 38.84 -67.99
CA ARG A 7 15.12 37.97 -66.84
C ARG A 7 15.80 38.55 -65.59
N PRO A 8 15.18 38.49 -64.40
CA PRO A 8 15.79 38.96 -63.16
C PRO A 8 16.91 38.00 -62.72
N SER A 9 17.99 38.59 -62.21
CA SER A 9 19.17 37.89 -61.68
C SER A 9 18.84 37.20 -60.36
N SER A 10 19.03 35.88 -60.30
CA SER A 10 18.94 35.09 -59.07
C SER A 10 20.21 35.27 -58.25
N SER A 11 20.12 35.99 -57.14
CA SER A 11 21.17 36.00 -56.12
C SER A 11 21.20 34.63 -55.43
N ASN A 12 22.22 33.84 -55.75
CA ASN A 12 22.49 32.59 -55.05
C ASN A 12 22.95 32.92 -53.62
N LEU A 13 22.15 32.60 -52.61
CA LEU A 13 22.57 32.59 -51.21
C LEU A 13 23.67 31.53 -51.05
N ARG A 14 24.92 31.99 -50.90
CA ARG A 14 26.05 31.13 -50.56
C ARG A 14 26.00 30.85 -49.06
N LEU A 15 25.61 29.64 -48.70
CA LEU A 15 25.71 29.15 -47.34
C LEU A 15 27.19 28.84 -47.05
N SER A 16 27.78 29.53 -46.07
CA SER A 16 29.15 29.25 -45.62
C SER A 16 29.21 27.91 -44.87
N PRO A 17 30.31 27.15 -44.98
CA PRO A 17 30.46 25.92 -44.22
C PRO A 17 30.47 26.24 -42.72
N PRO A 18 29.80 25.43 -41.89
CA PRO A 18 29.81 25.63 -40.44
C PRO A 18 31.24 25.48 -39.91
N SER A 19 31.59 26.29 -38.90
CA SER A 19 32.86 26.12 -38.18
C SER A 19 32.89 24.77 -37.46
N SER A 20 34.08 24.22 -37.25
CA SER A 20 34.27 22.92 -36.57
C SER A 20 33.57 22.88 -35.19
N ALA A 21 33.54 24.00 -34.47
CA ALA A 21 32.83 24.13 -33.20
C ALA A 21 31.30 23.98 -33.34
N SER A 22 30.71 24.51 -34.43
CA SER A 22 29.26 24.38 -34.70
C SER A 22 28.88 22.95 -35.07
N ALA A 23 29.73 22.25 -35.82
CA ALA A 23 29.53 20.83 -36.12
C ALA A 23 29.62 19.96 -34.86
N MET A 24 30.59 20.23 -33.97
CA MET A 24 30.74 19.52 -32.70
C MET A 24 29.56 19.76 -31.76
N ALA A 25 29.06 21.00 -31.68
CA ALA A 25 27.86 21.32 -30.91
C ALA A 25 26.62 20.59 -31.43
N ALA A 26 26.46 20.50 -32.76
CA ALA A 26 25.36 19.76 -33.38
C ALA A 26 25.45 18.25 -33.10
N ILE A 27 26.66 17.67 -33.15
CA ILE A 27 26.87 16.24 -32.83
C ILE A 27 26.54 15.97 -31.36
N LEU A 28 27.00 16.81 -30.43
CA LEU A 28 26.68 16.69 -29.01
C LEU A 28 25.17 16.79 -28.74
N LEU A 29 24.49 17.69 -29.44
CA LEU A 29 23.04 17.86 -29.32
C LEU A 29 22.26 16.66 -29.89
N VAL A 30 22.70 16.10 -31.01
CA VAL A 30 22.14 14.86 -31.58
C VAL A 30 22.34 13.69 -30.64
N LEU A 31 23.54 13.55 -30.06
CA LEU A 31 23.81 12.50 -29.06
C LEU A 31 22.90 12.64 -27.84
N PHE A 32 22.71 13.86 -27.33
CA PHE A 32 21.83 14.14 -26.18
C PHE A 32 20.36 13.80 -26.45
N VAL A 33 19.86 14.08 -27.66
CA VAL A 33 18.47 13.78 -28.07
C VAL A 33 18.28 12.29 -28.38
N SER A 34 19.34 11.61 -28.82
CA SER A 34 19.30 10.19 -29.19
C SER A 34 19.43 9.22 -28.01
N VAL A 35 19.60 9.70 -26.77
CA VAL A 35 19.57 8.82 -25.58
C VAL A 35 18.11 8.54 -25.24
N PRO A 36 17.54 7.36 -25.56
CA PRO A 36 16.27 6.96 -24.99
C PRO A 36 16.45 6.95 -23.46
N SER A 37 15.67 7.78 -22.77
CA SER A 37 15.50 7.65 -21.33
C SER A 37 14.83 6.31 -21.07
N PHE A 38 15.62 5.25 -20.86
CA PHE A 38 15.15 3.99 -20.32
C PHE A 38 14.79 4.20 -18.84
N ALA A 39 13.68 4.90 -18.60
CA ALA A 39 13.00 4.86 -17.32
C ALA A 39 12.34 3.48 -17.23
N ASN A 40 13.13 2.47 -16.82
CA ASN A 40 12.58 1.20 -16.41
C ASN A 40 11.74 1.46 -15.15
N ALA A 41 10.42 1.57 -15.31
CA ALA A 41 9.51 1.50 -14.19
C ALA A 41 9.70 0.12 -13.56
N ILE A 42 10.40 0.06 -12.43
CA ILE A 42 10.46 -1.14 -11.61
C ILE A 42 9.03 -1.40 -11.16
N LYS A 43 8.34 -2.32 -11.83
CA LYS A 43 7.12 -2.92 -11.28
C LYS A 43 7.57 -3.70 -10.05
N SER A 44 7.35 -3.11 -8.87
CA SER A 44 7.32 -3.92 -7.66
C SER A 44 6.06 -4.76 -7.75
N ASP A 45 6.22 -6.07 -7.89
CA ASP A 45 5.10 -6.97 -7.65
C ASP A 45 4.68 -6.80 -6.19
N SER A 46 3.41 -6.45 -5.99
CA SER A 46 2.83 -6.38 -4.65
C SER A 46 2.88 -7.78 -4.05
N PHE A 47 3.63 -7.94 -2.98
CA PHE A 47 3.66 -9.19 -2.23
C PHE A 47 2.24 -9.59 -1.79
N THR A 48 1.80 -10.77 -2.22
CA THR A 48 0.52 -11.36 -1.82
C THR A 48 0.82 -12.64 -1.05
N PRO A 49 0.60 -12.67 0.28
CA PRO A 49 0.87 -13.86 1.07
C PRO A 49 -0.11 -14.98 0.71
N GLN A 50 0.39 -16.22 0.72
CA GLN A 50 -0.45 -17.40 0.52
C GLN A 50 -1.36 -17.65 1.74
N ASP A 51 -0.82 -17.47 2.95
CA ASP A 51 -1.56 -17.56 4.20
C ASP A 51 -1.82 -16.14 4.75
N SER A 52 -3.09 -15.73 4.81
CA SER A 52 -3.49 -14.40 5.30
C SER A 52 -4.72 -14.49 6.20
N PHE A 53 -4.50 -14.36 7.50
CA PHE A 53 -5.55 -14.37 8.52
C PHE A 53 -5.76 -12.95 9.03
N LEU A 54 -6.89 -12.34 8.66
CA LEU A 54 -7.27 -10.99 9.08
C LEU A 54 -8.54 -11.10 9.92
N LEU A 55 -8.41 -10.91 11.23
CA LEU A 55 -9.50 -11.10 12.19
C LEU A 55 -9.87 -9.75 12.82
N ASP A 56 -11.16 -9.41 12.80
CA ASP A 56 -11.74 -8.27 13.50
C ASP A 56 -12.38 -8.77 14.79
N CYS A 57 -11.64 -8.62 15.90
CA CYS A 57 -12.00 -9.23 17.17
C CYS A 57 -13.17 -8.48 17.81
N GLY A 58 -14.24 -9.19 18.13
CA GLY A 58 -15.46 -8.61 18.71
C GLY A 58 -16.44 -8.06 17.67
N ALA A 59 -16.09 -8.03 16.38
CA ALA A 59 -17.00 -7.62 15.32
C ALA A 59 -18.03 -8.72 15.01
N THR A 60 -19.27 -8.32 14.75
CA THR A 60 -20.34 -9.23 14.31
C THR A 60 -20.32 -9.51 12.80
N SER A 61 -19.60 -8.70 12.03
CA SER A 61 -19.50 -8.78 10.58
C SER A 61 -18.11 -8.38 10.11
N SER A 62 -17.80 -8.64 8.84
CA SER A 62 -16.51 -8.30 8.27
C SER A 62 -16.31 -6.78 8.12
N THR A 63 -15.11 -6.31 8.42
CA THR A 63 -14.70 -4.91 8.27
C THR A 63 -13.70 -4.78 7.12
N THR A 64 -14.05 -3.99 6.12
CA THR A 64 -13.16 -3.69 4.98
C THR A 64 -12.43 -2.38 5.20
N LEU A 65 -11.09 -2.45 5.23
CA LEU A 65 -10.20 -1.30 5.30
C LEU A 65 -9.97 -0.67 3.91
N PRO A 66 -9.52 0.60 3.83
CA PRO A 66 -9.00 1.18 2.61
C PRO A 66 -7.90 0.28 2.01
N GLY A 67 -7.96 0.04 0.70
CA GLY A 67 -7.08 -0.94 0.03
C GLY A 67 -7.64 -2.37 -0.02
N GLN A 68 -8.95 -2.55 0.16
CA GLN A 68 -9.69 -3.82 -0.03
C GLN A 68 -9.28 -4.98 0.88
N ARG A 69 -8.63 -4.69 2.01
CA ARG A 69 -8.32 -5.71 3.02
C ARG A 69 -9.54 -5.91 3.92
N ALA A 70 -10.17 -7.08 3.82
CA ALA A 70 -11.29 -7.48 4.65
C ALA A 70 -10.80 -8.23 5.89
N PHE A 71 -11.18 -7.76 7.08
CA PHE A 71 -10.99 -8.44 8.35
C PHE A 71 -12.30 -9.14 8.70
N LEU A 72 -12.22 -10.44 8.97
CA LEU A 72 -13.38 -11.29 9.25
C LEU A 72 -13.80 -11.16 10.71
N GLY A 73 -15.11 -11.08 10.97
CA GLY A 73 -15.65 -10.97 12.32
C GLY A 73 -15.60 -12.29 13.10
N ASP A 74 -16.03 -12.23 14.36
CA ASP A 74 -15.98 -13.36 15.31
C ASP A 74 -16.73 -14.62 14.80
N GLN A 75 -17.86 -14.44 14.12
CA GLN A 75 -18.67 -15.56 13.63
C GLN A 75 -17.89 -16.42 12.62
N ASP A 76 -17.19 -15.77 11.69
CA ASP A 76 -16.42 -16.40 10.62
C ASP A 76 -15.07 -16.96 11.10
N THR A 77 -14.61 -16.51 12.27
CA THR A 77 -13.24 -16.75 12.77
C THR A 77 -13.19 -17.56 14.06
N SER A 78 -14.35 -17.92 14.62
CA SER A 78 -14.51 -18.74 15.84
C SER A 78 -13.67 -20.03 15.83
N LYS A 79 -13.52 -20.67 14.67
CA LYS A 79 -12.69 -21.89 14.51
C LYS A 79 -11.20 -21.71 14.82
N TYR A 80 -10.70 -20.48 14.83
CA TYR A 80 -9.30 -20.17 15.12
C TYR A 80 -9.06 -19.87 16.59
N LEU A 81 -10.10 -19.71 17.42
CA LEU A 81 -10.00 -19.15 18.75
C LEU A 81 -10.63 -20.08 19.78
N ALA A 82 -9.85 -20.49 20.77
CA ALA A 82 -10.30 -21.22 21.95
C ALA A 82 -10.06 -20.40 23.22
N TYR A 83 -11.07 -20.27 24.07
CA TYR A 83 -10.99 -19.59 25.36
C TYR A 83 -12.10 -20.10 26.28
N GLU A 84 -11.94 -19.88 27.59
CA GLU A 84 -12.95 -20.22 28.58
C GLU A 84 -13.62 -18.97 29.16
N GLY A 85 -14.83 -19.11 29.67
CA GLY A 85 -15.57 -18.03 30.32
C GLY A 85 -16.53 -17.30 29.38
N ARG A 86 -16.75 -16.01 29.66
CA ARG A 86 -17.81 -15.22 29.03
C ARG A 86 -17.37 -14.67 27.67
N ASP A 87 -18.29 -14.64 26.70
CA ASP A 87 -18.09 -13.93 25.43
C ASP A 87 -18.33 -12.43 25.62
N ILE A 88 -17.25 -11.69 25.91
CA ILE A 88 -17.32 -10.24 26.16
C ILE A 88 -16.81 -9.50 24.92
N LYS A 89 -17.66 -8.64 24.36
CA LYS A 89 -17.36 -7.81 23.18
C LYS A 89 -17.68 -6.36 23.49
N VAL A 90 -16.84 -5.47 23.01
CA VAL A 90 -17.04 -4.03 23.10
C VAL A 90 -17.03 -3.43 21.72
N SER A 91 -17.82 -2.37 21.54
CA SER A 91 -17.85 -1.60 20.31
C SER A 91 -18.03 -0.13 20.60
N VAL A 92 -17.34 0.73 19.86
CA VAL A 92 -17.46 2.19 19.94
C VAL A 92 -18.05 2.80 18.67
N PRO A 93 -18.64 4.01 18.77
CA PRO A 93 -19.06 4.77 17.60
C PRO A 93 -17.92 5.05 16.64
N SER A 94 -18.25 5.20 15.36
CA SER A 94 -17.25 5.27 14.27
C SER A 94 -16.37 6.52 14.22
N SER A 95 -16.63 7.55 15.02
CA SER A 95 -16.01 8.88 14.86
C SER A 95 -14.64 9.04 15.50
N ASP A 96 -14.31 8.24 16.52
CA ASP A 96 -13.22 8.60 17.45
C ASP A 96 -11.99 7.69 17.33
N VAL A 97 -11.89 6.87 16.27
CA VAL A 97 -10.79 5.89 16.11
C VAL A 97 -10.01 6.06 14.80
N PRO A 98 -8.69 5.81 14.81
CA PRO A 98 -7.85 5.95 13.61
C PRO A 98 -8.16 4.95 12.47
N SER A 99 -8.81 3.83 12.78
CA SER A 99 -9.09 2.76 11.81
C SER A 99 -10.31 1.96 12.23
N ARG A 100 -11.05 1.42 11.25
CA ARG A 100 -12.28 0.67 11.50
C ARG A 100 -12.07 -0.62 12.30
N VAL A 101 -10.89 -1.23 12.24
CA VAL A 101 -10.54 -2.42 13.06
C VAL A 101 -10.40 -2.11 14.55
N TYR A 102 -10.44 -0.83 14.94
CA TYR A 102 -10.44 -0.41 16.34
C TYR A 102 -11.83 -0.05 16.86
N LEU A 103 -12.88 -0.29 16.07
CA LEU A 103 -14.26 -0.06 16.48
C LEU A 103 -14.80 -1.14 17.38
N SER A 104 -14.18 -2.31 17.38
CA SER A 104 -14.55 -3.46 18.20
C SER A 104 -13.32 -4.06 18.86
N ALA A 105 -13.55 -4.68 20.02
CA ALA A 105 -12.59 -5.56 20.65
C ALA A 105 -13.29 -6.73 21.34
N LYS A 106 -12.57 -7.83 21.48
CA LYS A 106 -12.95 -8.97 22.31
C LYS A 106 -12.13 -8.97 23.58
N ILE A 107 -12.78 -9.17 24.72
CA ILE A 107 -12.14 -9.19 26.03
C ILE A 107 -12.13 -10.63 26.53
N PHE A 108 -10.95 -11.10 26.93
CA PHE A 108 -10.79 -12.41 27.55
C PHE A 108 -10.47 -12.22 29.03
N GLU A 109 -11.28 -12.82 29.90
CA GLU A 109 -11.05 -12.85 31.36
C GLU A 109 -10.21 -14.07 31.78
N SER A 110 -9.86 -14.93 30.82
CA SER A 110 -9.05 -16.12 30.98
C SER A 110 -8.08 -16.23 29.80
N GLN A 111 -7.23 -17.25 29.81
CA GLN A 111 -6.32 -17.52 28.70
C GLN A 111 -7.09 -17.80 27.41
N ALA A 112 -6.74 -17.07 26.35
CA ALA A 112 -7.26 -17.27 25.00
C ALA A 112 -6.14 -17.73 24.07
N THR A 113 -6.41 -18.75 23.27
CA THR A 113 -5.45 -19.36 22.34
C THR A 113 -5.96 -19.25 20.92
N TYR A 114 -5.17 -18.60 20.05
CA TYR A 114 -5.39 -18.59 18.61
C TYR A 114 -4.57 -19.69 17.92
N THR A 115 -5.21 -20.48 17.06
CA THR A 115 -4.58 -21.55 16.27
C THR A 115 -4.81 -21.32 14.78
N PHE A 116 -3.72 -21.17 14.03
CA PHE A 116 -3.75 -20.96 12.58
C PHE A 116 -3.08 -22.11 11.84
N HIS A 117 -3.75 -22.65 10.83
CA HIS A 117 -3.20 -23.68 9.95
C HIS A 117 -2.48 -22.99 8.78
N VAL A 118 -1.17 -22.92 8.86
CA VAL A 118 -0.32 -22.26 7.86
C VAL A 118 0.10 -23.28 6.80
N ALA A 119 -0.18 -23.01 5.54
CA ALA A 119 0.14 -23.92 4.44
C ALA A 119 1.61 -23.84 4.00
N ARG A 120 2.20 -22.65 4.00
CA ARG A 120 3.56 -22.43 3.50
C ARG A 120 4.57 -22.36 4.65
N PRO A 121 5.60 -23.22 4.69
CA PRO A 121 6.69 -23.06 5.65
C PRO A 121 7.48 -21.76 5.39
N GLY A 122 7.88 -21.07 6.46
CA GLY A 122 8.72 -19.88 6.36
C GLY A 122 8.37 -18.81 7.40
N TRP A 123 8.81 -17.58 7.10
CA TRP A 123 8.56 -16.42 7.95
C TRP A 123 7.13 -15.91 7.81
N HIS A 124 6.47 -15.72 8.95
CA HIS A 124 5.12 -15.17 9.03
C HIS A 124 5.14 -13.91 9.88
N TRP A 125 4.37 -12.91 9.45
CA TRP A 125 4.21 -11.67 10.19
C TRP A 125 2.97 -11.76 11.07
N ILE A 126 3.17 -11.60 12.37
CA ILE A 126 2.08 -11.47 13.33
C ILE A 126 1.97 -9.99 13.69
N ARG A 127 0.78 -9.42 13.53
CA ARG A 127 0.47 -8.04 13.93
C ARG A 127 -0.76 -8.08 14.83
N LEU A 128 -0.54 -7.75 16.10
CA LEU A 128 -1.61 -7.57 17.07
C LEU A 128 -2.04 -6.11 17.10
N HIS A 129 -3.35 -5.90 17.13
CA HIS A 129 -3.99 -4.59 17.07
C HIS A 129 -4.62 -4.30 18.43
N PHE A 130 -4.04 -3.34 19.16
CA PHE A 130 -4.53 -2.93 20.47
C PHE A 130 -5.02 -1.49 20.40
N PHE A 131 -6.24 -1.27 20.89
CA PHE A 131 -6.82 0.05 21.06
C PHE A 131 -7.67 0.04 22.33
N PRO A 132 -7.42 0.93 23.30
CA PRO A 132 -8.19 0.97 24.53
C PRO A 132 -9.57 1.56 24.25
N VAL A 133 -10.56 0.68 24.07
CA VAL A 133 -11.96 1.04 23.88
C VAL A 133 -12.57 1.37 25.24
N GLU A 134 -13.28 2.50 25.36
CA GLU A 134 -14.01 2.80 26.59
C GLU A 134 -15.10 1.73 26.86
N ASN A 135 -15.08 1.15 28.05
CA ASN A 135 -16.07 0.17 28.49
C ASN A 135 -16.47 0.47 29.95
N LYS A 136 -17.75 0.33 30.25
CA LYS A 136 -18.30 0.53 31.61
C LYS A 136 -17.90 -0.59 32.58
N ASP A 137 -17.66 -1.78 32.07
CA ASP A 137 -17.44 -2.98 32.89
C ASP A 137 -15.95 -3.27 33.16
N LYS A 138 -15.05 -2.76 32.32
CA LYS A 138 -13.60 -3.02 32.39
C LYS A 138 -12.82 -1.78 31.94
N ASP A 139 -11.86 -1.35 32.76
CA ASP A 139 -10.90 -0.32 32.36
C ASP A 139 -9.83 -0.94 31.45
N LEU A 140 -9.98 -0.73 30.15
CA LEU A 140 -9.03 -1.22 29.14
C LEU A 140 -7.80 -0.33 28.98
N GLN A 141 -7.75 0.84 29.63
CA GLN A 141 -6.58 1.73 29.60
C GLN A 141 -5.49 1.27 30.57
N ASN A 142 -5.88 0.63 31.67
CA ASN A 142 -4.97 0.16 32.73
C ASN A 142 -4.98 -1.37 32.92
N CYS A 143 -5.43 -2.13 31.92
CA CYS A 143 -5.46 -3.59 32.01
C CYS A 143 -4.06 -4.20 31.82
N GLU A 144 -3.71 -5.19 32.63
CA GLU A 144 -2.49 -5.97 32.48
C GLU A 144 -2.70 -7.13 31.50
N ILE A 145 -1.68 -7.42 30.68
CA ILE A 145 -1.73 -8.54 29.75
C ILE A 145 -1.46 -9.83 30.53
N LEU A 146 -2.49 -10.66 30.68
CA LEU A 146 -2.38 -11.96 31.33
C LEU A 146 -1.33 -12.82 30.60
N GLY A 147 -0.25 -13.19 31.31
CA GLY A 147 0.82 -14.04 30.78
C GLY A 147 2.24 -13.44 30.78
N GLN A 148 2.50 -12.38 31.55
CA GLN A 148 3.88 -11.90 31.78
C GLN A 148 4.63 -12.63 32.91
N ASP A 149 3.97 -13.57 33.61
CA ASP A 149 4.59 -14.39 34.65
C ASP A 149 5.11 -15.71 34.07
N GLU A 150 6.26 -15.67 33.38
CA GLU A 150 7.15 -16.83 33.24
C GLU A 150 8.62 -16.41 33.41
#